data_AF-A0A0B7B7X4-F1
#
_entry.id   AF-A0A0B7B7X4-F1
#
_cell.length_a   1.000
_cell.length_b   1.000
_cell.length_c   1.000
_cell.angle_alpha   90.00
_cell.angle_beta   90.00
_cell.angle_gamma   90.00
#
_symmetry.space_group_name_H-M   'P 1'
#
loop_
_entity.id
_entity.type
_entity.pdbx_description
1 polymer ?
#
loop_
_entity_poly.entity_id
_entity_poly.type
_entity_poly.pdbx_seq_one_letter_code
_entity_poly.pdbx_strand_id
1 'polypeptide(L)' 'VFLCDCLSILQATQREPQDNMERELTLQLNKLSEHNKIILQWIPAHCGVPGNERADMLAKEGTKLTQQKHPVSLPEIKTH' A
#
# COMPACT_ATOMS: atom_id res chain seq x y z
N VAL A 1 -2.04 13.07 3.58
CA VAL A 1 -0.92 12.61 2.73
C VAL A 1 -0.61 11.18 3.12
N PHE A 2 -0.58 10.25 2.18
CA PHE A 2 -0.10 8.89 2.40
C PHE A 2 1.29 8.75 1.83
N LEU A 3 2.22 8.25 2.63
CA LEU A 3 3.56 7.92 2.19
C LEU A 3 3.57 6.44 1.81
N CYS A 4 4.09 6.12 0.62
CA CYS A 4 4.12 4.76 0.11
C CYS A 4 5.49 4.48 -0.52
N ASP A 5 6.09 3.34 -0.18
CA ASP A 5 7.34 2.87 -0.77
C ASP A 5 7.13 1.87 -1.92
N CYS A 6 5.88 1.48 -2.17
CA CYS A 6 5.52 0.62 -3.28
C CYS A 6 5.35 1.42 -4.58
N LEU A 7 6.39 1.41 -5.41
CA LEU A 7 6.38 2.11 -6.70
C LEU A 7 5.30 1.56 -7.65
N SER A 8 5.04 0.24 -7.65
CA SER A 8 4.04 -0.38 -8.51
C SER A 8 2.62 0.09 -8.20
N ILE A 9 2.28 0.27 -6.91
CA ILE A 9 0.98 0.84 -6.50
C ILE A 9 0.83 2.26 -7.02
N LEU A 10 1.87 3.08 -6.88
CA LEU A 10 1.81 4.47 -7.35
C LEU A 10 1.68 4.55 -8.86
N GLN A 11 2.41 3.71 -9.60
CA GLN A 11 2.27 3.61 -11.05
C GLN A 11 0.85 3.17 -11.43
N ALA A 12 0.28 2.17 -10.75
CA ALA A 12 -1.08 1.72 -10.99
C ALA A 12 -2.12 2.84 -10.79
N THR A 13 -1.92 3.72 -9.81
CA THR A 13 -2.83 4.87 -9.59
C THR A 13 -2.68 6.01 -10.61
N GLN A 14 -1.61 6.03 -11.41
CA GLN A 14 -1.36 7.06 -12.42
C GLN A 14 -1.82 6.67 -13.82
N ARG A 15 -2.26 5.42 -14.02
CA ARG A 15 -2.75 4.91 -15.30
C ARG A 15 -4.16 4.33 -15.15
N GLU A 16 -4.73 3.89 -16.27
CA GLU A 16 -5.96 3.11 -16.22
C GLU A 16 -5.71 1.75 -15.53
N PRO A 17 -6.64 1.29 -14.66
CA PRO A 17 -6.55 -0.01 -14.02
C PRO A 17 -6.50 -1.14 -15.04
N GLN A 18 -5.57 -2.08 -14.85
CA GLN A 18 -5.39 -3.24 -15.72
C GLN A 18 -6.09 -4.49 -15.20
N ASP A 19 -6.40 -4.54 -13.91
CA ASP A 19 -7.10 -5.65 -13.28
C ASP A 19 -8.18 -5.18 -12.29
N ASN A 20 -8.94 -6.15 -11.75
CA ASN A 20 -10.03 -5.89 -10.83
C ASN A 20 -9.55 -5.30 -9.49
N MET A 21 -8.33 -5.62 -9.05
CA MET A 21 -7.79 -5.17 -7.78
C MET A 21 -7.33 -3.71 -7.86
N GLU A 22 -6.67 -3.33 -8.95
CA GLU A 22 -6.34 -1.93 -9.25
C GLU A 22 -7.59 -1.08 -9.46
N ARG A 23 -8.64 -1.66 -10.06
CA ARG A 23 -9.93 -0.98 -10.23
C ARG A 23 -10.59 -0.71 -8.89
N GLU A 24 -10.61 -1.72 -8.01
CA GLU A 24 -11.12 -1.55 -6.65
C GLU A 24 -10.32 -0.51 -5.86
N LEU A 25 -8.98 -0.55 -5.94
CA LEU A 25 -8.12 0.46 -5.33
C LEU A 25 -8.49 1.87 -5.80
N THR A 26 -8.65 2.05 -7.11
CA THR A 26 -9.01 3.34 -7.71
C THR A 26 -10.38 3.83 -7.23
N LEU A 27 -11.37 2.93 -7.16
CA LEU A 27 -12.70 3.25 -6.65
C LEU A 27 -12.66 3.69 -5.18
N GLN A 28 -11.91 2.98 -4.34
CA GLN A 28 -11.79 3.34 -2.92
C GLN A 28 -11.05 4.67 -2.73
N LEU A 29 -9.98 4.93 -3.51
CA LEU A 29 -9.27 6.20 -3.47
C LEU A 29 -10.16 7.37 -3.94
N ASN A 30 -10.95 7.17 -4.99
CA ASN A 30 -11.91 8.17 -5.46
C ASN A 30 -12.98 8.45 -4.42
N LYS A 31 -13.53 7.42 -3.79
CA LYS A 31 -14.52 7.58 -2.71
C LYS A 31 -13.93 8.36 -1.52
N LEU A 32 -12.69 8.08 -1.15
CA LEU A 32 -12.02 8.82 -0.09
C LEU A 32 -11.75 10.29 -0.50
N SER A 33 -11.54 10.55 -1.80
CA SER A 33 -11.24 11.88 -2.31
C SER A 33 -12.46 12.80 -2.44
N GLU A 34 -13.67 12.24 -2.43
CA GLU A 34 -14.94 13.00 -2.38
C GLU A 34 -15.01 13.96 -1.19
N HIS A 35 -14.35 13.61 -0.07
CA HIS A 35 -14.37 14.40 1.17
C HIS A 35 -12.99 14.82 1.66
N ASN A 36 -11.91 14.36 1.02
CA ASN A 36 -10.55 14.60 1.49
C ASN A 36 -9.61 14.91 0.33
N LYS A 37 -8.67 15.84 0.53
CA LYS A 37 -7.55 15.98 -0.41
C LYS A 37 -6.53 14.87 -0.16
N ILE A 38 -6.54 13.86 -1.03
CA ILE A 38 -5.58 12.76 -0.98
C ILE A 38 -4.32 13.16 -1.76
N ILE A 39 -3.17 12.95 -1.14
CA ILE A 39 -1.85 13.06 -1.77
C ILE A 39 -1.16 11.74 -1.49
N LEU A 40 -0.82 11.00 -2.54
CA LEU A 40 0.05 9.83 -2.46
C LEU A 40 1.47 10.29 -2.80
N GLN A 41 2.40 10.10 -1.87
CA GLN A 41 3.79 10.50 -2.04
C GLN A 41 4.67 9.27 -1.99
N TRP A 42 5.48 9.08 -3.03
CA TRP A 42 6.50 8.05 -3.01
C TRP A 42 7.60 8.39 -2.00
N ILE A 43 8.05 7.39 -1.26
CA ILE A 43 9.26 7.45 -0.43
C ILE A 43 10.12 6.21 -0.68
N PRO A 44 11.46 6.30 -0.63
CA PRO A 44 12.31 5.13 -0.75
C PRO A 44 12.19 4.22 0.49
N ALA A 45 12.09 2.91 0.26
CA ALA A 45 12.15 1.91 1.32
C ALA A 45 13.55 1.87 1.95
N HIS A 46 13.64 1.50 3.23
CA HIS A 46 14.91 1.28 3.97
C HIS A 46 15.87 2.48 4.04
N CYS A 47 15.37 3.72 3.88
CA CYS A 47 16.18 4.93 4.01
C CYS A 47 16.18 5.55 5.42
N GLY A 48 15.86 4.79 6.48
CA GLY A 48 15.88 5.33 7.84
C GLY A 48 14.67 6.20 8.19
N VAL A 49 13.58 6.15 7.43
CA VAL A 49 12.36 6.94 7.70
C VAL A 49 11.58 6.27 8.83
N PRO A 50 11.58 6.80 10.07
CA PRO A 50 11.10 6.04 11.23
C PRO A 50 9.61 5.67 11.14
N GLY A 51 8.81 6.53 10.50
CA GLY A 51 7.40 6.28 10.25
C GLY A 51 7.15 5.12 9.27
N ASN A 52 7.95 5.02 8.20
CA ASN A 52 7.82 3.94 7.22
C ASN A 52 8.28 2.61 7.81
N GLU A 53 9.42 2.60 8.51
CA GLU A 53 9.95 1.40 9.16
C GLU A 53 8.99 0.86 10.22
N ARG A 54 8.35 1.76 10.99
CA ARG A 54 7.31 1.36 11.93
C ARG A 54 6.08 0.79 11.22
N ALA A 55 5.66 1.38 10.11
CA ALA A 55 4.53 0.87 9.33
C ALA A 55 4.85 -0.52 8.74
N ASP A 56 6.04 -0.72 8.19
CA ASP A 56 6.52 -2.01 7.67
C ASP A 56 6.59 -3.07 8.78
N MET A 57 7.13 -2.73 9.95
CA MET A 57 7.13 -3.61 11.12
C MET A 57 5.72 -4.01 11.54
N LEU A 58 4.79 -3.05 11.65
CA LEU A 58 3.41 -3.32 12.04
C LEU A 58 2.68 -4.17 10.99
N ALA A 59 2.92 -3.92 9.70
CA ALA A 59 2.38 -4.73 8.62
C ALA A 59 2.85 -6.19 8.73
N LYS A 60 4.15 -6.42 9.01
CA LYS A 60 4.72 -7.76 9.25
C LYS A 60 4.16 -8.45 10.47
N GLU A 61 3.98 -7.74 11.58
CA GLU A 61 3.32 -8.35 12.73
C GLU A 61 1.85 -8.70 12.41
N GLY A 62 1.18 -7.86 11.61
CA GLY A 62 -0.17 -8.11 11.12
C GLY A 62 -0.31 -9.34 10.22
N THR A 63 0.73 -9.77 9.51
CA THR A 63 0.69 -11.01 8.71
C THR A 63 0.76 -12.26 9.57
N LYS A 64 1.28 -12.18 10.81
CA LYS A 64 1.33 -13.29 11.77
C LYS A 64 0.01 -13.49 12.51
N LEU A 65 -0.89 -12.51 12.48
CA LEU A 65 -2.19 -12.57 13.14
C LEU A 65 -3.23 -13.26 12.24
N THR A 66 -4.25 -13.87 12.86
CA THR A 66 -5.36 -14.49 12.12
C THR A 66 -6.14 -13.44 11.33
N GLN A 67 -6.14 -13.56 10.01
CA GLN A 67 -6.90 -12.69 9.13
C GLN A 67 -8.24 -13.31 8.75
N GLN A 68 -9.35 -12.73 9.23
CA GLN A 68 -10.70 -13.30 9.06
C GLN A 68 -11.33 -13.02 7.69
N LYS A 69 -10.92 -11.93 7.00
CA LYS A 69 -11.55 -11.48 5.75
C LYS A 69 -10.80 -11.85 4.48
N HIS A 70 -9.46 -11.87 4.53
CA HIS A 70 -8.61 -12.20 3.40
C HIS A 70 -7.41 -12.99 3.93
N PRO A 71 -7.20 -14.26 3.52
CA PRO A 71 -6.01 -14.99 3.92
C PRO A 71 -4.77 -14.36 3.29
N VAL A 72 -3.73 -14.07 4.08
CA VAL A 72 -2.42 -13.64 3.55
C VAL A 72 -1.84 -14.77 2.71
N SER A 73 -1.60 -14.52 1.44
CA SER A 73 -1.08 -15.54 0.51
C SER A 73 0.42 -15.44 0.23
N LEU A 74 1.13 -14.46 0.77
CA LEU A 74 2.53 -14.21 0.38
C LEU A 74 3.49 -14.19 1.58
N PRO A 75 4.47 -15.11 1.63
CA PRO A 75 5.67 -14.89 2.42
C PRO A 75 6.40 -13.64 1.90
N GLU A 76 7.05 -12.90 2.79
CA GLU A 76 7.91 -11.78 2.38
C GLU A 76 8.97 -12.26 1.38
N ILE A 77 8.93 -11.71 0.17
CA ILE A 77 10.04 -11.82 -0.77
C ILE A 77 10.97 -10.65 -0.47
N LYS A 78 12.08 -10.92 0.21
CA LYS A 78 13.18 -9.95 0.33
C LYS A 78 13.99 -10.01 -0.96
N THR A 79 13.86 -9.01 -1.81
CA THR A 79 14.79 -8.82 -2.93
C THR A 79 16.13 -8.41 -2.35
N HIS A 80 17.16 -9.16 -2.71
CA HIS A 80 18.52 -9.07 -2.17
C HIS A 80 19.30 -7.87 -2.73
#